data_AF-A0A965UGA0-F1
#
_entry.id   AF-A0A965UGA0-F1
#
_cell.length_a   1.000
_cell.length_b   1.000
_cell.length_c   1.000
_cell.angle_alpha   90.00
_cell.angle_beta   90.00
_cell.angle_gamma   90.00
#
_symmetry.space_group_name_H-M   'P 1'
#
loop_
_entity.id
_entity.type
_entity.pdbx_description
1 polymer ?
#
loop_
_entity_poly.entity_id
_entity_poly.type
_entity_poly.pdbx_seq_one_letter_code
_entity_poly.pdbx_strand_id
1 'polypeptide(L)'
;MKTTIRNTVKVKVQLMAVVDGNKPCEQTEHLMCQVGHRHAFVTAYLKGNGFVKLFSLRNYIEWEHNKRPMRSVDITQDEYNDDTTFERIIERNFLSLSNR
;
A
#
# COMPACT_ATOMS: atom_id res chain seq x y z
N MET A 1 20.30 -30.92 -11.04
CA MET A 1 19.15 -30.01 -10.87
C MET A 1 19.66 -28.69 -10.30
N LYS A 2 19.55 -27.59 -11.04
CA LYS A 2 19.88 -26.25 -10.51
C LYS A 2 18.70 -25.76 -9.69
N THR A 3 18.84 -25.79 -8.37
CA THR A 3 17.87 -25.18 -7.45
C THR A 3 17.99 -23.66 -7.62
N THR A 4 17.08 -23.09 -8.39
CA THR A 4 16.98 -21.63 -8.52
C THR A 4 16.28 -21.14 -7.27
N ILE A 5 17.05 -20.72 -6.27
CA ILE A 5 16.53 -19.94 -5.15
C ILE A 5 16.10 -18.60 -5.75
N ARG A 6 14.80 -18.46 -6.05
CA ARG A 6 14.22 -17.16 -6.37
C ARG A 6 14.26 -16.36 -5.08
N ASN A 7 15.16 -15.38 -4.98
CA ASN A 7 15.19 -14.46 -3.85
C ASN A 7 13.80 -13.82 -3.67
N THR A 8 13.13 -14.24 -2.60
CA THR A 8 11.75 -13.97 -2.22
C THR A 8 11.68 -12.77 -1.29
N VAL A 9 12.04 -11.58 -1.78
CA VAL A 9 11.51 -10.25 -1.38
C VAL A 9 11.91 -9.30 -2.51
N LYS A 10 10.93 -8.64 -3.15
CA LYS A 10 11.17 -7.72 -4.28
C LYS A 10 10.86 -6.27 -3.93
N VAL A 11 9.86 -6.04 -3.09
CA VAL A 11 9.37 -4.70 -2.78
C VAL A 11 9.97 -4.27 -1.45
N LYS A 12 10.75 -3.18 -1.45
CA LYS A 12 11.14 -2.49 -0.23
C LYS A 12 10.00 -1.57 0.17
N VAL A 13 9.51 -1.68 1.39
CA VAL A 13 8.50 -0.79 1.96
C VAL A 13 9.15 -0.01 3.09
N GLN A 14 9.01 1.31 3.06
CA GLN A 14 9.45 2.20 4.13
C GLN A 14 8.25 2.99 4.64
N LEU A 15 7.97 2.87 5.94
CA LEU A 15 7.02 3.74 6.62
C LEU A 15 7.63 5.14 6.77
N MET A 16 6.96 6.13 6.18
CA MET A 16 7.44 7.52 6.14
C MET A 16 6.80 8.37 7.22
N ALA A 17 5.50 8.18 7.44
CA ALA A 17 4.74 8.93 8.42
C ALA A 17 3.49 8.15 8.83
N VAL A 18 3.03 8.44 10.04
CA VAL A 18 1.81 7.91 10.63
C VAL A 18 0.99 9.09 11.12
N VAL A 19 -0.30 9.11 10.78
CA VAL A 19 -1.24 10.14 11.20
C VAL A 19 -2.45 9.44 11.82
N ASP A 20 -2.70 9.71 13.10
CA ASP A 20 -3.88 9.19 13.77
C ASP A 20 -5.14 9.93 13.29
N GLY A 21 -6.21 9.18 13.07
CA GLY A 21 -7.49 9.70 12.64
C GLY A 21 -8.32 10.28 13.78
N ASN A 22 -9.50 10.79 13.44
CA ASN A 22 -10.41 11.38 14.42
C ASN A 22 -11.11 10.33 15.32
N LYS A 23 -11.13 9.06 14.88
CA LYS A 23 -11.75 7.96 15.62
C LYS A 23 -10.68 7.07 16.27
N PRO A 24 -11.00 6.44 17.41
CA PRO A 24 -10.16 5.39 17.97
C PRO A 24 -9.89 4.31 16.91
N CYS A 25 -8.62 3.91 16.79
CA CYS A 25 -8.14 2.89 15.85
C CYS A 25 -8.16 3.29 14.36
N GLU A 26 -8.55 4.52 14.02
CA GLU A 26 -8.38 5.05 12.66
C GLU A 26 -6.97 5.60 12.53
N GLN A 27 -6.23 5.14 11.51
CA GLN A 27 -4.85 5.53 11.31
C GLN A 27 -4.52 5.60 9.82
N THR A 28 -3.69 6.55 9.44
CA THR A 28 -3.18 6.69 8.09
C THR A 28 -1.67 6.50 8.10
N GLU A 29 -1.19 5.53 7.33
CA GLU A 29 0.23 5.28 7.15
C GLU A 29 0.66 5.68 5.73
N HIS A 30 1.70 6.50 5.63
CA HIS A 30 2.29 6.89 4.36
C HIS A 30 3.56 6.07 4.11
N LEU A 31 3.58 5.38 2.97
CA LEU A 31 4.58 4.38 2.64
C LEU A 31 5.32 4.78 1.37
N MET A 32 6.65 4.62 1.37
CA MET A 32 7.46 4.61 0.16
C MET A 32 7.77 3.17 -0.21
N CYS A 33 7.26 2.72 -1.36
CA CYS A 33 7.42 1.37 -1.84
C CYS A 33 8.32 1.34 -3.07
N GLN A 34 9.28 0.42 -3.14
CA GLN A 34 10.27 0.37 -4.22
C GLN A 34 10.54 -1.04 -4.72
N VAL A 35 10.57 -1.23 -6.04
CA VAL A 35 11.08 -2.44 -6.71
C VAL A 35 12.09 -2.03 -7.76
N GLY A 36 13.36 -2.45 -7.60
CA GLY A 36 14.45 -2.00 -8.47
C GLY A 36 14.56 -0.47 -8.47
N HIS A 37 14.44 0.17 -9.63
CA HIS A 37 14.46 1.63 -9.77
C HIS A 37 13.08 2.30 -9.66
N ARG A 38 12.00 1.54 -9.52
CA ARG A 38 10.64 2.09 -9.46
C ARG A 38 10.24 2.36 -8.03
N HIS A 39 9.58 3.49 -7.83
CA HIS A 39 9.02 3.90 -6.55
C HIS A 39 7.53 4.24 -6.69
N ALA A 40 6.77 4.00 -5.64
CA ALA A 40 5.40 4.44 -5.49
C ALA A 40 5.20 4.95 -4.06
N PHE A 41 4.53 6.10 -3.94
CA PHE A 41 4.04 6.58 -2.65
C PHE A 41 2.62 6.06 -2.46
N VAL A 42 2.46 5.19 -1.48
CA VAL A 42 1.20 4.53 -1.14
C VAL A 42 0.72 5.05 0.20
N THR A 43 -0.57 5.26 0.33
CA THR A 43 -1.20 5.63 1.60
C THR A 43 -2.15 4.52 2.02
N ALA A 44 -1.91 3.94 3.19
CA ALA A 44 -2.77 2.96 3.82
C ALA A 44 -3.67 3.68 4.83
N TYR A 45 -4.98 3.61 4.61
CA TYR A 45 -6.00 4.15 5.50
C TYR A 45 -6.65 3.00 6.26
N LEU A 46 -6.25 2.84 7.53
CA LEU A 46 -6.72 1.82 8.45
C LEU A 46 -7.97 2.35 9.14
N LYS A 47 -9.11 1.67 8.95
CA LYS A 47 -10.42 2.12 9.45
C LYS A 47 -10.73 1.66 10.88
N GLY A 48 -9.86 0.87 11.49
CA GLY A 48 -10.12 0.23 12.79
C GLY A 48 -11.19 -0.86 12.79
N ASN A 49 -11.65 -1.31 11.61
CA ASN A 49 -12.70 -2.32 11.47
C ASN A 49 -12.22 -3.63 10.78
N GLY A 50 -10.90 -3.85 10.77
CA GLY A 50 -10.28 -5.02 10.12
C GLY A 50 -10.03 -4.87 8.62
N PHE A 51 -10.28 -3.69 8.04
CA PHE A 51 -10.02 -3.40 6.63
C PHE A 51 -9.11 -2.18 6.46
N VAL A 52 -8.26 -2.24 5.44
CA VAL A 52 -7.32 -1.20 5.06
C VAL A 52 -7.56 -0.80 3.61
N LYS A 53 -7.65 0.52 3.36
CA LYS A 53 -7.71 1.07 2.00
C LYS A 53 -6.33 1.54 1.56
N LEU A 54 -5.83 1.01 0.45
CA LEU A 54 -4.58 1.46 -0.15
C LEU A 54 -4.87 2.41 -1.31
N PHE A 55 -4.23 3.57 -1.29
CA PHE A 55 -4.30 4.59 -2.33
C PHE A 55 -2.91 4.92 -2.85
N SER A 56 -2.81 5.42 -4.09
CA SER A 56 -1.67 6.27 -4.42
C SER A 56 -1.78 7.57 -3.62
N LEU A 57 -0.65 8.19 -3.26
CA LEU A 57 -0.69 9.44 -2.50
C LEU A 57 -1.59 10.50 -3.15
N ARG A 58 -1.55 10.63 -4.48
CA ARG A 58 -2.43 11.54 -5.23
C ARG A 58 -3.91 11.19 -5.05
N ASN A 59 -4.29 9.92 -5.17
CA ASN A 59 -5.68 9.50 -5.03
C ASN A 59 -6.19 9.71 -3.60
N TYR A 60 -5.33 9.50 -2.59
CA TYR A 60 -5.66 9.77 -1.20
C TYR A 60 -6.00 11.25 -0.99
N ILE A 61 -5.17 12.17 -1.49
CA ILE A 61 -5.40 13.62 -1.36
C ILE A 61 -6.73 14.04 -2.01
N GLU A 62 -6.99 13.57 -3.24
CA GLU A 62 -8.24 13.87 -3.94
C GLU A 62 -9.48 13.28 -3.24
N TRP A 63 -9.35 12.10 -2.63
CA TRP A 63 -10.42 11.46 -1.89
C TRP A 63 -10.70 12.14 -0.56
N GLU A 64 -9.67 12.38 0.25
CA GLU A 64 -9.82 12.90 1.60
C GLU A 64 -10.10 14.40 1.61
N HIS A 65 -9.31 15.19 0.88
CA HIS A 65 -9.40 16.66 0.93
C HIS A 65 -10.35 17.25 -0.10
N ASN A 66 -10.44 16.65 -1.30
CA ASN A 66 -11.29 17.17 -2.37
C ASN A 66 -12.65 16.45 -2.48
N LYS A 67 -12.89 15.44 -1.61
CA LYS A 67 -14.13 14.64 -1.56
C LYS A 67 -14.51 14.02 -2.91
N ARG A 68 -13.51 13.68 -3.74
CA ARG A 68 -13.71 13.01 -5.02
C ARG A 68 -13.63 11.49 -4.88
N PRO A 69 -14.50 10.71 -5.53
CA PRO A 69 -14.37 9.27 -5.52
C PRO A 69 -13.13 8.85 -6.31
N MET A 70 -12.10 8.37 -5.62
CA MET A 70 -10.86 7.90 -6.24
C MET A 70 -10.68 6.40 -6.08
N ARG A 71 -9.92 5.81 -7.00
CA ARG A 71 -9.60 4.38 -6.97
C ARG A 71 -8.71 4.07 -5.76
N SER A 72 -9.13 3.08 -4.99
CA SER A 72 -8.37 2.41 -3.93
C SER A 72 -8.28 0.90 -4.20
N VAL A 73 -7.38 0.23 -3.49
CA VAL A 73 -7.41 -1.23 -3.31
C VAL A 73 -7.86 -1.48 -1.87
N ASP A 74 -8.96 -2.20 -1.70
CA ASP A 74 -9.44 -2.62 -0.39
C ASP A 74 -8.81 -3.98 -0.05
N ILE A 75 -8.21 -4.09 1.13
CA ILE A 75 -7.59 -5.32 1.67
C ILE A 75 -7.99 -5.51 3.13
N THR A 76 -7.79 -6.71 3.64
CA THR A 76 -7.96 -7.01 5.07
C THR A 76 -6.74 -6.58 5.90
N GLN A 77 -6.93 -6.42 7.20
CA GLN A 77 -5.84 -6.15 8.14
C GLN A 77 -4.82 -7.29 8.16
N ASP A 78 -5.27 -8.54 8.02
CA ASP A 78 -4.37 -9.70 7.97
C ASP A 78 -3.49 -9.68 6.71
N GLU A 79 -4.05 -9.33 5.55
CA GLU A 79 -3.28 -9.13 4.31
C GLU A 79 -2.33 -7.92 4.38
N TYR A 80 -2.67 -6.90 5.18
CA TYR A 80 -1.79 -5.75 5.41
C TYR A 80 -0.60 -6.11 6.31
N ASN A 81 -0.85 -6.92 7.33
CA ASN A 81 0.15 -7.34 8.32
C ASN A 81 1.04 -8.50 7.82
N ASP A 82 0.62 -9.23 6.78
CA ASP A 82 1.44 -10.27 6.16
C ASP A 82 2.35 -9.66 5.08
N ASP A 83 3.64 -9.51 5.39
CA ASP A 83 4.65 -8.89 4.52
C ASP A 83 4.61 -9.45 3.09
N THR A 84 4.55 -10.77 2.93
CA THR A 84 4.59 -11.41 1.60
C THR A 84 3.36 -11.07 0.77
N THR A 85 2.20 -11.06 1.39
CA THR A 85 0.91 -10.74 0.75
C THR A 85 0.84 -9.27 0.43
N PHE A 86 1.20 -8.41 1.39
CA PHE A 86 1.25 -6.97 1.22
C PHE A 86 2.18 -6.58 0.07
N GLU A 87 3.41 -7.10 0.03
CA GLU A 87 4.36 -6.85 -1.07
C GLU A 87 3.77 -7.22 -2.44
N ARG A 88 3.13 -8.39 -2.57
CA ARG A 88 2.51 -8.81 -3.84
C ARG A 88 1.40 -7.87 -4.27
N ILE A 89 0.60 -7.38 -3.32
CA ILE A 89 -0.46 -6.40 -3.56
C ILE A 89 0.16 -5.08 -4.04
N ILE A 90 1.24 -4.62 -3.40
CA ILE A 90 1.96 -3.41 -3.80
C ILE A 90 2.58 -3.54 -5.20
N GLU A 91 3.30 -4.63 -5.46
CA GLU A 91 3.90 -4.90 -6.77
C GLU A 91 2.83 -4.90 -7.86
N ARG A 92 1.72 -5.63 -7.66
CA ARG A 92 0.65 -5.78 -8.64
C ARG A 92 -0.08 -4.46 -8.92
N ASN A 93 -0.42 -3.69 -7.89
CA ASN A 93 -1.35 -2.57 -8.04
C ASN A 93 -0.68 -1.20 -8.17
N PHE A 94 0.55 -1.03 -7.69
CA PHE A 94 1.22 0.29 -7.64
C PHE A 94 2.56 0.34 -8.36
N LEU A 95 3.22 -0.80 -8.60
CA LEU A 95 4.56 -0.84 -9.22
C LEU A 95 4.62 -1.62 -10.55
N SER A 96 3.56 -2.34 -10.93
CA SER A 96 3.51 -3.14 -12.17
C SER A 96 3.39 -2.25 -13.41
N LEU A 97 4.07 -2.65 -14.50
CA LEU A 97 3.81 -2.11 -15.84
C LEU A 97 2.53 -2.74 -16.37
N SER A 98 1.38 -2.38 -15.82
CA SER A 98 0.19 -2.41 -16.67
C SER A 98 0.26 -1.15 -17.52
N ASN A 99 0.83 -1.28 -18.72
CA ASN A 99 0.77 -0.25 -19.76
C ASN A 99 -0.69 0.25 -19.90
N ARG A 100 -0.95 1.49 -19.46
CA ARG A 100 -1.87 2.50 -20.03
C ARG A 100 -2.36 3.48 -18.96
#